data_AF-A0A7C4J1N1-F1
#
_entry.id   AF-A0A7C4J1N1-F1
#
_cell.length_a   1.000
_cell.length_b   1.000
_cell.length_c   1.000
_cell.angle_alpha   90.00
_cell.angle_beta   90.00
_cell.angle_gamma   90.00
#
_symmetry.space_group_name_H-M   'P 1'
#
loop_
_entity.id
_entity.type
_entity.pdbx_description
1 polymer ?
#
loop_
_entity_poly.entity_id
_entity_poly.type
_entity_poly.pdbx_seq_one_letter_code
_entity_poly.pdbx_strand_id
1 'polypeptide(L)'
;MSLIELHNDVRAVIAEGAFAMMLITGTDKVRSGYGNGDSILADIPHYVFAVADATERFPHASRLLLSNIVNGLQRMPQNSDEWLLYLNEIYAKQEYHLKSTLSLIALHKQENTTQAFVVHGGDSSLKVYNRQNKNMMYKTSVNMNFAGRSKNIHTVDCIQLNNQSRVILYSDGFNDIIKHCDIVLDDMLHISLLEAISQVIEKVGALDREEYDDISLLLFDIPEIYKVHSKGILMGGTTRLQEQNVNESMSIHDYNSLIKIK
;
A
#
# COMPACT_ATOMS: atom_id res chain seq x y z
N MET A 1 6.75 16.68 -3.90
CA MET A 1 5.78 15.84 -3.15
C MET A 1 5.20 16.69 -2.04
N SER A 2 3.93 16.49 -1.74
CA SER A 2 3.25 17.13 -0.62
C SER A 2 2.87 16.04 0.38
N LEU A 3 3.42 16.12 1.60
CA LEU A 3 2.84 15.42 2.74
C LEU A 3 1.62 16.24 3.15
N ILE A 4 0.47 15.59 3.30
CA ILE A 4 -0.72 16.20 3.89
C ILE A 4 -1.08 15.35 5.11
N GLU A 5 -0.56 15.76 6.25
CA GLU A 5 -0.97 15.24 7.55
C GLU A 5 -2.26 15.96 7.93
N LEU A 6 -3.38 15.24 7.91
CA LEU A 6 -4.73 15.84 7.94
C LEU A 6 -5.41 15.70 9.31
N HIS A 7 -5.03 14.69 10.09
CA HIS A 7 -5.37 14.57 11.51
C HIS A 7 -4.42 13.55 12.16
N ASN A 8 -4.37 13.46 13.50
CA ASN A 8 -3.49 12.52 14.22
C ASN A 8 -3.63 11.06 13.75
N ASP A 9 -4.81 10.68 13.25
CA ASP A 9 -5.17 9.33 12.84
C ASP A 9 -5.13 9.14 11.30
N VAL A 10 -4.80 10.19 10.52
CA VAL A 10 -4.81 10.19 9.04
C VAL A 10 -3.50 10.73 8.47
N ARG A 11 -2.72 9.84 7.85
CA ARG A 11 -1.41 10.13 7.26
C ARG A 11 -1.46 9.96 5.75
N ALA A 12 -1.34 11.04 4.97
CA ALA A 12 -1.38 10.98 3.50
C ALA A 12 -0.16 11.62 2.84
N VAL A 13 0.43 10.94 1.85
CA VAL A 13 1.50 11.47 0.99
C VAL A 13 1.02 11.50 -0.45
N ILE A 14 1.17 12.64 -1.12
CA ILE A 14 0.75 12.84 -2.51
C ILE A 14 1.93 13.37 -3.34
N ALA A 15 2.34 12.59 -4.34
CA ALA A 15 3.09 13.07 -5.48
C ALA A 15 2.08 13.46 -6.56
N GLU A 16 1.79 14.76 -6.68
CA GLU A 16 0.77 15.27 -7.60
C GLU A 16 0.93 14.69 -9.01
N GLY A 17 -0.17 14.13 -9.55
CA GLY A 17 -0.21 13.42 -10.83
C GLY A 17 0.36 12.00 -10.83
N ALA A 18 1.27 11.63 -9.93
CA ALA A 18 2.00 10.37 -9.97
C ALA A 18 1.47 9.28 -9.03
N PHE A 19 1.42 9.55 -7.72
CA PHE A 19 0.87 8.64 -6.73
C PHE A 19 0.22 9.38 -5.55
N ALA A 20 -0.72 8.72 -4.90
CA ALA A 20 -1.27 9.13 -3.62
C ALA A 20 -1.37 7.91 -2.70
N MET A 21 -0.87 8.02 -1.48
CA MET A 21 -0.93 6.98 -0.45
C MET A 21 -1.51 7.56 0.84
N MET A 22 -2.34 6.80 1.52
CA MET A 22 -3.07 7.20 2.72
C MET A 22 -3.14 6.02 3.69
N LEU A 23 -2.87 6.30 4.96
CA LEU A 23 -3.02 5.38 6.07
C LEU A 23 -3.93 6.01 7.13
N ILE A 24 -4.97 5.30 7.55
CA ILE A 24 -5.88 5.69 8.64
C ILE A 24 -5.83 4.61 9.73
N THR A 25 -5.82 5.02 10.99
CA THR A 25 -5.91 4.10 12.13
C THR A 25 -7.37 3.77 12.46
N GLY A 26 -7.67 2.48 12.62
CA GLY A 26 -9.02 1.96 12.86
C GLY A 26 -9.64 2.44 14.17
N THR A 27 -10.96 2.59 14.21
CA THR A 27 -11.68 3.25 15.32
C THR A 27 -11.46 2.56 16.67
N ASP A 28 -11.48 1.23 16.70
CA ASP A 28 -11.16 0.49 17.93
C ASP A 28 -9.68 0.62 18.30
N LYS A 29 -8.77 0.65 17.33
CA LYS A 29 -7.33 0.76 17.58
C LYS A 29 -7.01 2.09 18.28
N VAL A 30 -7.62 3.20 17.82
CA VAL A 30 -7.53 4.53 18.47
C VAL A 30 -8.10 4.48 19.90
N ARG A 31 -9.31 3.93 20.07
CA ARG A 31 -10.03 3.87 21.35
C ARG A 31 -9.33 3.00 22.40
N SER A 32 -8.84 1.84 21.99
CA SER A 32 -8.17 0.83 22.83
C SER A 32 -6.68 1.11 23.01
N GLY A 33 -6.11 2.03 22.22
CA GLY A 33 -4.68 2.36 22.23
C GLY A 33 -3.82 1.21 21.72
N TYR A 34 -4.22 0.58 20.61
CA TYR A 34 -3.38 -0.38 19.88
C TYR A 34 -2.45 0.35 18.89
N GLY A 35 -1.59 -0.42 18.23
CA GLY A 35 -0.83 0.08 17.08
C GLY A 35 -1.60 -0.13 15.77
N ASN A 36 -1.21 0.57 14.71
CA ASN A 36 -1.80 0.40 13.38
C ASN A 36 -1.11 -0.79 12.67
N GLY A 37 -1.90 -1.82 12.33
CA GLY A 37 -1.44 -3.07 11.70
C GLY A 37 -1.05 -2.90 10.24
N ASP A 38 -1.61 -1.90 9.57
CA ASP A 38 -1.40 -1.63 8.15
C ASP A 38 -0.10 -0.91 7.86
N SER A 39 0.55 -1.29 6.76
CA SER A 39 1.76 -0.64 6.27
C SER A 39 1.74 -0.48 4.76
N ILE A 40 2.36 0.60 4.28
CA ILE A 40 2.38 0.98 2.85
C ILE A 40 3.80 1.33 2.43
N LEU A 41 4.25 0.71 1.35
CA LEU A 41 5.54 0.93 0.71
C LEU A 41 5.34 1.55 -0.69
N ALA A 42 6.10 2.61 -0.96
CA ALA A 42 6.29 3.16 -2.30
C ALA A 42 7.79 3.38 -2.53
N ASP A 43 8.49 2.35 -3.01
CA ASP A 43 9.94 2.34 -3.25
C ASP A 43 10.27 2.76 -4.69
N ILE A 44 10.44 4.07 -4.88
CA ILE A 44 10.66 4.69 -6.19
C ILE A 44 11.95 4.23 -6.89
N PRO A 45 13.12 4.06 -6.23
CA PRO A 45 14.34 3.55 -6.87
C PRO A 45 14.20 2.20 -7.58
N HIS A 46 13.40 1.28 -7.04
CA HIS A 46 13.13 -0.04 -7.62
C HIS A 46 11.75 -0.15 -8.28
N TYR A 47 10.91 0.89 -8.20
CA TYR A 47 9.50 0.88 -8.59
C TYR A 47 8.70 -0.29 -7.97
N VAL A 48 8.91 -0.53 -6.68
CA VAL A 48 8.19 -1.53 -5.88
C VAL A 48 7.16 -0.84 -4.99
N PHE A 49 5.90 -1.24 -5.11
CA PHE A 49 4.76 -0.67 -4.40
C PHE A 49 4.04 -1.79 -3.67
N ALA A 50 3.74 -1.59 -2.39
CA ALA A 50 3.09 -2.63 -1.59
C ALA A 50 2.18 -2.07 -0.50
N VAL A 51 1.19 -2.89 -0.14
CA VAL A 51 0.38 -2.80 1.07
C VAL A 51 0.52 -4.12 1.83
N ALA A 52 0.61 -4.06 3.14
CA ALA A 52 0.62 -5.23 4.01
C ALA A 52 -0.08 -4.90 5.34
N ASP A 53 -1.01 -5.74 5.73
CA ASP A 53 -1.77 -5.70 6.99
C ASP A 53 -1.23 -6.77 7.95
N ALA A 54 -1.16 -6.47 9.25
CA ALA A 54 -0.69 -7.37 10.29
C ALA A 54 -1.65 -7.45 11.48
N THR A 55 -1.74 -8.66 12.04
CA THR A 55 -2.64 -8.95 13.17
C THR A 55 -2.38 -8.02 14.37
N GLU A 56 -3.45 -7.58 15.04
CA GLU A 56 -3.46 -6.62 16.17
C GLU A 56 -2.44 -6.89 17.30
N ARG A 57 -2.05 -8.15 17.50
CA ARG A 57 -1.08 -8.55 18.53
C ARG A 57 0.36 -8.15 18.17
N PHE A 58 0.65 -8.05 16.88
CA PHE A 58 1.97 -7.77 16.33
C PHE A 58 1.86 -6.81 15.12
N PRO A 59 1.32 -5.58 15.30
CA PRO A 59 1.02 -4.68 14.19
C PRO A 59 2.27 -4.25 13.41
N HIS A 60 3.44 -4.30 14.03
CA HIS A 60 4.73 -4.04 13.38
C HIS A 60 5.20 -5.15 12.41
N ALA A 61 4.52 -6.30 12.35
CA ALA A 61 4.92 -7.42 11.49
C ALA A 61 4.84 -7.09 9.99
N SER A 62 3.88 -6.24 9.60
CA SER A 62 3.69 -5.77 8.22
C SER A 62 4.84 -4.86 7.79
N ARG A 63 5.15 -3.84 8.60
CA ARG A 63 6.32 -2.97 8.39
C ARG A 63 7.61 -3.75 8.36
N LEU A 64 7.79 -4.76 9.23
CA LEU A 64 8.97 -5.62 9.22
C LEU A 64 9.08 -6.40 7.89
N LEU A 65 7.97 -6.96 7.40
CA LEU A 65 7.93 -7.65 6.11
C LEU A 65 8.32 -6.72 4.96
N LEU A 66 7.67 -5.54 4.85
CA LEU A 66 7.97 -4.57 3.80
C LEU A 66 9.40 -4.01 3.90
N SER A 67 9.93 -3.82 5.12
CA SER A 67 11.32 -3.42 5.34
C SER A 67 12.30 -4.51 4.88
N ASN A 68 12.02 -5.79 5.16
CA ASN A 68 12.87 -6.90 4.73
C ASN A 68 12.87 -7.06 3.20
N ILE A 69 11.74 -6.77 2.54
CA ILE A 69 11.65 -6.67 1.08
C ILE A 69 12.51 -5.50 0.58
N VAL A 70 12.29 -4.26 1.05
CA VAL A 70 13.05 -3.14 0.46
C VAL A 70 14.56 -3.22 0.73
N ASN A 71 14.97 -3.67 1.92
CA ASN A 71 16.39 -3.78 2.30
C ASN A 71 17.10 -4.97 1.66
N GLY A 72 16.37 -6.00 1.21
CA GLY A 72 16.96 -7.16 0.53
C GLY A 72 17.21 -6.94 -0.97
N LEU A 73 16.62 -5.89 -1.57
CA LEU A 73 16.76 -5.58 -2.99
C LEU A 73 18.12 -4.92 -3.28
N GLN A 74 19.14 -5.74 -3.59
CA GLN A 74 20.40 -5.25 -4.18
C GLN A 74 20.30 -5.01 -5.69
N ARG A 75 19.42 -5.76 -6.35
CA ARG A 75 19.05 -5.61 -7.76
C ARG A 75 17.59 -6.02 -7.92
N MET A 76 16.90 -5.43 -8.89
CA MET A 76 15.56 -5.87 -9.26
C MET A 76 15.59 -7.30 -9.84
N PRO A 77 14.76 -8.23 -9.32
CA PRO A 77 14.45 -9.49 -9.99
C PRO A 77 13.85 -9.26 -11.38
N GLN A 78 14.30 -10.00 -12.39
CA GLN A 78 13.99 -9.69 -13.80
C GLN A 78 12.77 -10.43 -14.37
N ASN A 79 12.24 -11.43 -13.67
CA ASN A 79 11.16 -12.31 -14.09
C ASN A 79 10.42 -12.89 -12.88
N SER A 80 9.28 -13.56 -13.11
CA SER A 80 8.46 -14.17 -12.05
C SER A 80 9.23 -15.17 -11.18
N ASP A 81 10.15 -15.94 -11.74
CA ASP A 81 10.89 -16.96 -10.99
C ASP A 81 11.93 -16.35 -10.05
N GLU A 82 12.66 -15.32 -10.52
CA GLU A 82 13.56 -14.54 -9.65
C GLU A 82 12.79 -13.82 -8.54
N TRP A 83 11.60 -13.25 -8.83
CA TRP A 83 10.73 -12.66 -7.81
C TRP A 83 10.24 -13.71 -6.80
N LEU A 84 9.80 -14.87 -7.27
CA LEU A 84 9.29 -15.95 -6.43
C LEU A 84 10.38 -16.49 -5.49
N LEU A 85 11.59 -16.73 -6.00
CA LEU A 85 12.74 -17.14 -5.20
C LEU A 85 13.06 -16.10 -4.13
N TYR A 86 13.21 -14.85 -4.55
CA TYR A 86 13.57 -13.72 -3.69
C TYR A 86 12.57 -13.52 -2.52
N LEU A 87 11.27 -13.57 -2.81
CA LEU A 87 10.23 -13.38 -1.79
C LEU A 87 10.07 -14.61 -0.89
N ASN A 88 10.30 -15.82 -1.40
CA ASN A 88 10.30 -17.03 -0.60
C ASN A 88 11.44 -17.05 0.43
N GLU A 89 12.61 -16.48 0.13
CA GLU A 89 13.69 -16.32 1.12
C GLU A 89 13.29 -15.39 2.29
N ILE A 90 12.38 -14.44 2.06
CA ILE A 90 11.87 -13.52 3.09
C ILE A 90 10.73 -14.20 3.87
N TYR A 91 9.77 -14.82 3.19
CA TYR A 91 8.68 -15.58 3.81
C TYR A 91 9.20 -16.73 4.69
N ALA A 92 10.29 -17.40 4.28
CA ALA A 92 10.92 -18.45 5.06
C ALA A 92 11.42 -17.94 6.42
N LYS A 93 11.92 -16.70 6.47
CA LYS A 93 12.47 -16.03 7.66
C LYS A 93 11.39 -15.40 8.55
N GLN A 94 10.23 -15.02 8.01
CA GLN A 94 9.13 -14.47 8.79
C GLN A 94 8.66 -15.47 9.87
N GLU A 95 8.55 -15.00 11.11
CA GLU A 95 8.14 -15.80 12.25
C GLU A 95 6.63 -16.03 12.31
N TYR A 96 6.19 -17.17 12.86
CA TYR A 96 4.78 -17.58 12.83
C TYR A 96 3.84 -16.64 13.60
N HIS A 97 4.35 -15.91 14.59
CA HIS A 97 3.55 -14.93 15.34
C HIS A 97 3.49 -13.56 14.64
N LEU A 98 4.46 -13.25 13.77
CA LEU A 98 4.54 -12.02 12.98
C LEU A 98 3.78 -12.19 11.65
N LYS A 99 2.48 -12.49 11.75
CA LYS A 99 1.63 -12.71 10.57
C LYS A 99 1.31 -11.40 9.88
N SER A 100 1.40 -11.41 8.55
CA SER A 100 1.06 -10.27 7.70
C SER A 100 0.49 -10.75 6.37
N THR A 101 -0.42 -9.98 5.78
CA THR A 101 -0.71 -10.05 4.34
C THR A 101 0.48 -9.51 3.54
N LEU A 102 0.40 -9.65 2.22
CA LEU A 102 1.19 -8.90 1.25
C LEU A 102 0.36 -8.68 0.00
N SER A 103 0.29 -7.43 -0.46
CA SER A 103 -0.20 -7.04 -1.78
C SER A 103 0.91 -6.19 -2.39
N LEU A 104 1.62 -6.69 -3.41
CA LEU A 104 2.81 -6.05 -3.95
C LEU A 104 2.81 -6.06 -5.49
N ILE A 105 3.30 -4.97 -6.06
CA ILE A 105 3.56 -4.81 -7.49
C ILE A 105 4.93 -4.18 -7.71
N ALA A 106 5.72 -4.80 -8.58
CA ALA A 106 7.02 -4.30 -9.03
C ALA A 106 6.96 -3.98 -10.52
N LEU A 107 7.43 -2.79 -10.92
CA LEU A 107 7.27 -2.28 -12.28
C LEU A 107 8.59 -2.24 -13.06
N HIS A 108 8.61 -2.87 -14.24
CA HIS A 108 9.66 -2.75 -15.23
C HIS A 108 9.19 -1.95 -16.45
N LYS A 109 9.81 -0.78 -16.64
CA LYS A 109 9.56 0.06 -17.80
C LYS A 109 10.12 -0.59 -19.06
N GLN A 110 9.28 -0.74 -20.07
CA GLN A 110 9.65 -1.12 -21.43
C GLN A 110 9.46 0.11 -22.35
N GLU A 111 9.82 0.02 -23.64
CA GLU A 111 9.81 1.20 -24.52
C GLU A 111 8.43 1.88 -24.63
N ASN A 112 7.36 1.09 -24.73
CA ASN A 112 5.98 1.56 -24.93
C ASN A 112 4.97 0.99 -23.91
N THR A 113 5.42 0.15 -22.98
CA THR A 113 4.60 -0.59 -22.02
C THR A 113 5.29 -0.65 -20.66
N THR A 114 4.60 -1.15 -19.66
CA THR A 114 5.17 -1.47 -18.35
C THR A 114 4.85 -2.91 -18.00
N GLN A 115 5.88 -3.72 -17.87
CA GLN A 115 5.73 -5.07 -17.33
C GLN A 115 5.59 -4.95 -15.81
N ALA A 116 4.58 -5.59 -15.24
CA ALA A 116 4.34 -5.59 -13.80
C ALA A 116 4.37 -7.02 -13.26
N PHE A 117 5.12 -7.21 -12.18
CA PHE A 117 5.15 -8.44 -11.40
C PHE A 117 4.27 -8.25 -10.17
N VAL A 118 3.19 -9.02 -10.06
CA VAL A 118 2.22 -8.91 -8.97
C VAL A 118 2.33 -10.13 -8.05
N VAL A 119 2.34 -9.84 -6.76
CA VAL A 119 2.49 -10.79 -5.66
C VAL A 119 1.36 -10.55 -4.68
N HIS A 120 0.71 -11.63 -4.22
CA HIS A 120 -0.35 -11.51 -3.23
C HIS A 120 -0.41 -12.69 -2.25
N GLY A 121 -0.64 -12.37 -0.97
CA GLY A 121 -0.78 -13.31 0.13
C GLY A 121 -1.73 -12.77 1.19
N GLY A 122 -2.80 -13.48 1.51
CA GLY A 122 -3.88 -12.95 2.34
C GLY A 122 -5.02 -12.32 1.53
N ASP A 123 -5.61 -11.26 2.08
CA ASP A 123 -6.86 -10.60 1.67
C ASP A 123 -6.70 -9.15 1.22
N SER A 124 -5.57 -8.50 1.53
CA SER A 124 -5.23 -7.18 0.96
C SER A 124 -5.25 -7.24 -0.57
N SER A 125 -5.87 -6.23 -1.17
CA SER A 125 -6.21 -6.21 -2.59
C SER A 125 -5.16 -5.48 -3.42
N LEU A 126 -4.99 -5.93 -4.67
CA LEU A 126 -4.46 -5.13 -5.76
C LEU A 126 -5.42 -5.21 -6.94
N LYS A 127 -5.69 -4.08 -7.57
CA LYS A 127 -6.46 -4.00 -8.82
C LYS A 127 -5.78 -3.05 -9.80
N VAL A 128 -5.97 -3.33 -11.09
CA VAL A 128 -5.51 -2.48 -12.20
C VAL A 128 -6.72 -2.13 -13.05
N TYR A 129 -6.84 -0.86 -13.40
CA TYR A 129 -7.95 -0.34 -14.20
C TYR A 129 -7.42 0.49 -15.37
N ASN A 130 -8.15 0.46 -16.49
CA ASN A 130 -7.93 1.37 -17.60
C ASN A 130 -8.78 2.64 -17.39
N ARG A 131 -8.11 3.77 -17.17
CA ARG A 131 -8.71 5.08 -16.91
C ARG A 131 -9.54 5.64 -18.07
N GLN A 132 -9.33 5.17 -19.30
CA GLN A 132 -10.02 5.67 -20.48
C GLN A 132 -11.41 5.06 -20.64
N ASN A 133 -11.59 3.79 -20.26
CA ASN A 133 -12.81 3.01 -20.56
C ASN A 133 -13.46 2.33 -19.35
N LYS A 134 -13.01 2.66 -18.13
CA LYS A 134 -13.45 2.08 -16.85
C LYS A 134 -13.21 0.58 -16.65
N ASN A 135 -12.57 -0.12 -17.59
CA ASN A 135 -12.43 -1.57 -17.47
C ASN A 135 -11.35 -1.96 -16.44
N MET A 136 -11.73 -2.83 -15.50
CA MET A 136 -10.79 -3.56 -14.65
C MET A 136 -9.95 -4.52 -15.52
N MET A 137 -8.64 -4.30 -15.56
CA MET A 137 -7.68 -5.09 -16.33
C MET A 137 -7.17 -6.31 -15.56
N TYR A 138 -7.03 -6.19 -14.24
CA TYR A 138 -6.50 -7.24 -13.37
C TYR A 138 -7.01 -7.04 -11.93
N LYS A 139 -7.15 -8.13 -11.17
CA LYS A 139 -7.35 -8.13 -9.72
C LYS A 139 -6.68 -9.34 -9.08
N THR A 140 -6.15 -9.19 -7.86
CA THR A 140 -5.76 -10.32 -7.03
C THR A 140 -6.98 -11.08 -6.51
N SER A 141 -6.77 -12.28 -5.98
CA SER A 141 -7.78 -13.08 -5.28
C SER A 141 -7.34 -13.33 -3.84
N VAL A 142 -8.30 -13.37 -2.91
CA VAL A 142 -8.02 -13.71 -1.51
C VAL A 142 -7.43 -15.13 -1.43
N ASN A 143 -6.35 -15.30 -0.66
CA ASN A 143 -5.70 -16.59 -0.44
C ASN A 143 -5.18 -16.73 1.00
N MET A 144 -4.73 -17.92 1.40
CA MET A 144 -4.26 -18.18 2.77
C MET A 144 -2.74 -18.04 2.95
N ASN A 145 -2.05 -17.39 2.01
CA ASN A 145 -0.59 -17.27 1.95
C ASN A 145 -0.06 -16.04 2.72
N PHE A 146 -0.56 -15.85 3.94
CA PHE A 146 -0.03 -14.82 4.85
C PHE A 146 1.45 -15.12 5.17
N ALA A 147 2.30 -14.11 5.15
CA ALA A 147 3.66 -14.21 5.65
C ALA A 147 3.66 -14.66 7.13
N GLY A 148 4.68 -15.42 7.54
CA GLY A 148 4.75 -16.03 8.87
C GLY A 148 3.87 -17.27 9.04
N ARG A 149 2.65 -17.28 8.50
CA ARG A 149 1.79 -18.48 8.42
C ARG A 149 2.30 -19.46 7.35
N SER A 150 2.48 -18.96 6.14
CA SER A 150 3.03 -19.71 5.01
C SER A 150 4.52 -19.39 4.87
N LYS A 151 5.32 -20.42 4.55
CA LYS A 151 6.76 -20.26 4.33
C LYS A 151 7.14 -19.84 2.91
N ASN A 152 6.22 -19.97 1.96
CA ASN A 152 6.38 -19.63 0.56
C ASN A 152 5.12 -18.90 0.04
N ILE A 153 5.29 -18.10 -1.00
CA ILE A 153 4.27 -17.72 -1.99
C ILE A 153 4.26 -18.78 -3.10
N HIS A 154 3.13 -18.95 -3.79
CA HIS A 154 2.98 -19.96 -4.85
C HIS A 154 3.19 -19.43 -6.28
N THR A 155 2.82 -18.19 -6.57
CA THR A 155 2.91 -17.60 -7.91
C THR A 155 3.31 -16.13 -7.85
N VAL A 156 3.93 -15.65 -8.94
CA VAL A 156 4.13 -14.23 -9.22
C VAL A 156 3.55 -13.97 -10.60
N ASP A 157 2.45 -13.24 -10.64
CA ASP A 157 1.74 -12.96 -11.89
C ASP A 157 2.51 -11.90 -12.68
N CYS A 158 2.65 -12.10 -13.98
CA CYS A 158 3.33 -11.17 -14.89
C CYS A 158 2.31 -10.58 -15.85
N ILE A 159 2.02 -9.29 -15.71
CA ILE A 159 0.99 -8.58 -16.50
C ILE A 159 1.59 -7.39 -17.25
N GLN A 160 0.94 -6.99 -18.34
CA GLN A 160 1.34 -5.85 -19.15
C GLN A 160 0.39 -4.66 -18.90
N LEU A 161 0.99 -3.54 -18.50
CA LEU A 161 0.33 -2.26 -18.24
C LEU A 161 0.63 -1.28 -19.38
N ASN A 162 -0.30 -0.36 -19.61
CA ASN A 162 -0.18 0.68 -20.63
C ASN A 162 -0.31 2.07 -19.99
N ASN A 163 -0.13 3.12 -20.78
CA ASN A 163 -0.15 4.52 -20.31
C ASN A 163 -1.55 5.05 -19.91
N GLN A 164 -2.57 4.19 -19.85
CA GLN A 164 -3.89 4.47 -19.28
C GLN A 164 -4.17 3.60 -18.03
N SER A 165 -3.20 2.81 -17.57
CA SER A 165 -3.35 1.95 -16.40
C SER A 165 -3.19 2.76 -15.09
N ARG A 166 -4.25 2.77 -14.28
CA ARG A 166 -4.20 3.11 -12.86
C ARG A 166 -4.10 1.83 -12.04
N VAL A 167 -3.23 1.83 -11.04
CA VAL A 167 -3.12 0.76 -10.05
C VAL A 167 -3.65 1.26 -8.72
N ILE A 168 -4.34 0.38 -8.00
CA ILE A 168 -4.79 0.60 -6.62
C ILE A 168 -4.42 -0.63 -5.78
N LEU A 169 -3.82 -0.39 -4.61
CA LEU A 169 -3.55 -1.37 -3.57
C LEU A 169 -4.22 -0.91 -2.27
N TYR A 170 -4.81 -1.83 -1.51
CA TYR A 170 -5.48 -1.49 -0.25
C TYR A 170 -5.64 -2.69 0.71
N SER A 171 -5.71 -2.44 2.02
CA SER A 171 -6.06 -3.44 3.04
C SER A 171 -7.54 -3.75 3.08
N ASP A 172 -7.93 -4.86 3.71
CA ASP A 172 -9.32 -5.24 3.75
C ASP A 172 -10.21 -4.24 4.51
N GLY A 173 -9.68 -3.47 5.48
CA GLY A 173 -10.35 -2.35 6.14
C GLY A 173 -10.85 -1.25 5.18
N PHE A 174 -10.26 -1.08 3.99
CA PHE A 174 -10.83 -0.18 2.98
C PHE A 174 -12.16 -0.70 2.40
N ASN A 175 -12.44 -2.01 2.47
CA ASN A 175 -13.75 -2.55 2.07
C ASN A 175 -14.86 -2.10 3.02
N ASP A 176 -14.56 -1.90 4.31
CA ASP A 176 -15.53 -1.33 5.26
C ASP A 176 -15.91 0.09 4.85
N ILE A 177 -14.93 0.92 4.47
CA ILE A 177 -15.20 2.29 3.98
C ILE A 177 -15.95 2.29 2.65
N ILE A 178 -15.65 1.36 1.74
CA ILE A 178 -16.42 1.18 0.50
C ILE A 178 -17.89 0.89 0.80
N LYS A 179 -18.15 0.02 1.79
CA LYS A 179 -19.48 -0.43 2.20
C LYS A 179 -20.24 0.61 3.02
N HIS A 180 -19.62 1.23 4.01
CA HIS A 180 -20.23 2.20 4.93
C HIS A 180 -20.53 3.54 4.25
N CYS A 181 -19.69 3.93 3.28
CA CYS A 181 -19.78 5.25 2.64
C CYS A 181 -20.23 5.19 1.17
N ASP A 182 -20.78 4.05 0.72
CA ASP A 182 -21.23 3.79 -0.67
C ASP A 182 -20.21 4.29 -1.72
N ILE A 183 -18.94 3.90 -1.59
CA ILE A 183 -17.91 4.30 -2.58
C ILE A 183 -18.01 3.40 -3.81
N VAL A 184 -18.49 3.98 -4.91
CA VAL A 184 -18.35 3.37 -6.24
C VAL A 184 -16.88 3.42 -6.65
N LEU A 185 -16.15 2.33 -6.38
CA LEU A 185 -14.72 2.23 -6.59
C LEU A 185 -14.30 2.61 -8.03
N ASP A 186 -15.10 2.21 -9.02
CA ASP A 186 -14.83 2.53 -10.41
C ASP A 186 -14.83 4.06 -10.62
N ASP A 187 -15.79 4.81 -10.08
CA ASP A 187 -15.83 6.28 -10.24
C ASP A 187 -14.68 6.97 -9.50
N MET A 188 -14.32 6.51 -8.30
CA MET A 188 -13.14 6.96 -7.55
C MET A 188 -11.84 6.79 -8.34
N LEU A 189 -11.77 5.82 -9.26
CA LEU A 189 -10.59 5.56 -10.08
C LEU A 189 -10.52 6.40 -11.37
N HIS A 190 -11.55 7.18 -11.69
CA HIS A 190 -11.57 8.06 -12.89
C HIS A 190 -11.24 9.52 -12.61
N ILE A 191 -11.45 9.95 -11.37
CA ILE A 191 -11.11 11.29 -10.87
C ILE A 191 -9.59 11.48 -10.64
N SER A 192 -9.15 12.66 -10.20
CA SER A 192 -7.73 12.88 -9.90
C SER A 192 -7.28 12.11 -8.65
N LEU A 193 -5.98 11.80 -8.52
CA LEU A 193 -5.47 11.07 -7.35
C LEU A 193 -5.68 11.85 -6.03
N LEU A 194 -5.58 13.17 -6.09
CA LEU A 194 -5.86 14.06 -4.96
C LEU A 194 -7.34 13.97 -4.57
N GLU A 195 -8.24 14.14 -5.54
CA GLU A 195 -9.69 14.08 -5.33
C GLU A 195 -10.14 12.71 -4.79
N ALA A 196 -9.56 11.62 -5.28
CA ALA A 196 -9.82 10.27 -4.77
C ALA A 196 -9.48 10.13 -3.28
N ILE A 197 -8.29 10.54 -2.86
CA ILE A 197 -7.91 10.52 -1.43
C ILE A 197 -8.75 11.51 -0.61
N SER A 198 -8.99 12.72 -1.11
CA SER A 198 -9.82 13.72 -0.42
C SER A 198 -11.25 13.22 -0.18
N GLN A 199 -11.88 12.57 -1.16
CA GLN A 199 -13.22 11.97 -0.99
C GLN A 199 -13.22 10.86 0.06
N VAL A 200 -12.18 10.02 0.13
CA VAL A 200 -12.06 8.99 1.17
C VAL A 200 -11.91 9.62 2.55
N ILE A 201 -11.04 10.63 2.71
CA ILE A 201 -10.80 11.31 3.98
C ILE A 201 -12.06 12.05 4.46
N GLU A 202 -12.76 12.75 3.56
CA GLU A 202 -14.04 13.41 3.87
C GLU A 202 -15.10 12.41 4.32
N LYS A 203 -15.24 11.29 3.59
CA LYS A 203 -16.19 10.22 3.92
C LYS A 203 -15.88 9.55 5.25
N VAL A 204 -14.62 9.25 5.54
CA VAL A 204 -14.20 8.67 6.83
C VAL A 204 -14.40 9.66 7.98
N GLY A 205 -14.06 10.94 7.78
CA GLY A 205 -14.28 12.00 8.77
C GLY A 205 -15.76 12.30 9.07
N ALA A 206 -16.68 11.81 8.22
CA ALA A 206 -18.13 11.89 8.44
C ALA A 206 -18.73 10.67 9.15
N LEU A 207 -17.95 9.62 9.45
CA LEU A 207 -18.41 8.46 10.21
C LEU A 207 -18.42 8.74 11.71
N ASP A 208 -19.63 8.84 12.30
CA ASP A 208 -19.83 9.08 13.75
C ASP A 208 -19.83 7.78 14.59
N ARG A 209 -20.28 6.66 14.01
CA ARG A 209 -20.62 5.43 14.78
C ARG A 209 -20.27 4.10 14.13
N GLU A 210 -19.92 4.10 12.86
CA GLU A 210 -19.50 2.88 12.18
C GLU A 210 -18.06 2.56 12.56
N GLU A 211 -17.82 1.34 13.02
CA GLU A 211 -16.46 0.86 13.25
C GLU A 211 -15.84 0.43 11.92
N TYR A 212 -14.56 0.75 11.77
CA TYR A 212 -13.72 0.36 10.64
C TYR A 212 -12.32 -0.02 11.17
N ASP A 213 -11.69 -1.01 10.54
CA ASP A 213 -10.32 -1.42 10.90
C ASP A 213 -9.25 -0.44 10.34
N ASP A 214 -7.97 -0.72 10.54
CA ASP A 214 -6.90 0.04 9.89
C ASP A 214 -7.08 0.06 8.37
N ILE A 215 -6.88 1.24 7.75
CA ILE A 215 -7.09 1.45 6.32
C ILE A 215 -5.79 1.91 5.69
N SER A 216 -5.33 1.15 4.71
CA SER A 216 -4.23 1.52 3.82
C SER A 216 -4.74 1.58 2.40
N LEU A 217 -4.34 2.63 1.70
CA LEU A 217 -4.73 2.89 0.33
C LEU A 217 -3.55 3.51 -0.43
N LEU A 218 -3.19 2.94 -1.57
CA LEU A 218 -2.15 3.42 -2.47
C LEU A 218 -2.66 3.40 -3.90
N LEU A 219 -2.65 4.55 -4.56
CA LEU A 219 -3.03 4.73 -5.95
C LEU A 219 -1.86 5.33 -6.76
N PHE A 220 -1.64 4.86 -7.97
CA PHE A 220 -0.68 5.49 -8.89
C PHE A 220 -1.03 5.26 -10.36
N ASP A 221 -0.53 6.15 -11.22
CA ASP A 221 -0.77 6.13 -12.67
C ASP A 221 0.51 5.77 -13.45
N ILE A 222 0.38 4.82 -14.39
CA ILE A 222 1.35 4.61 -15.47
C ILE A 222 1.00 5.63 -16.57
N PRO A 223 1.89 6.57 -16.97
CA PRO A 223 3.34 6.56 -16.79
C PRO A 223 3.88 7.55 -15.74
N GLU A 224 3.02 8.28 -15.06
CA GLU A 224 3.38 9.40 -14.18
C GLU A 224 4.30 8.99 -13.02
N ILE A 225 4.17 7.76 -12.54
CA ILE A 225 5.05 7.18 -11.52
C ILE A 225 6.55 7.19 -11.92
N TYR A 226 6.87 7.12 -13.21
CA TYR A 226 8.25 7.18 -13.72
C TYR A 226 8.84 8.60 -13.78
N LYS A 227 8.05 9.63 -13.45
CA LYS A 227 8.51 11.02 -13.34
C LYS A 227 8.86 11.40 -11.90
N VAL A 228 8.63 10.50 -10.94
CA VAL A 228 8.96 10.73 -9.53
C VAL A 228 10.46 10.55 -9.33
N HIS A 229 11.10 11.58 -8.80
CA HIS A 229 12.52 11.56 -8.44
C HIS A 229 12.66 11.65 -6.92
N SER A 230 12.58 10.50 -6.27
CA SER A 230 12.78 10.36 -4.81
C SER A 230 13.31 8.98 -4.45
N LYS A 231 13.60 8.79 -3.17
CA LYS A 231 13.74 7.46 -2.56
C LYS A 231 12.37 6.88 -2.22
N GLY A 232 12.37 5.72 -1.57
CA GLY A 232 11.17 5.08 -1.07
C GLY A 232 10.56 5.72 0.19
N ILE A 233 9.26 5.48 0.36
CA ILE A 233 8.47 5.83 1.55
C ILE A 233 7.91 4.52 2.14
N LEU A 234 8.05 4.35 3.46
CA LEU A 234 7.38 3.30 4.23
C LEU A 234 6.61 3.94 5.39
N MET A 235 5.30 3.73 5.42
CA MET A 235 4.40 4.20 6.49
C MET A 235 3.71 3.02 7.19
N GLY A 236 3.26 3.22 8.43
CA GLY A 236 2.45 2.25 9.16
C GLY A 236 3.22 1.08 9.77
N GLY A 237 2.48 0.02 10.12
CA GLY A 237 2.94 -1.14 10.89
C GLY A 237 3.64 -0.69 12.16
N THR A 238 2.88 0.00 13.01
CA THR A 238 3.38 0.71 14.19
C THR A 238 2.97 -0.01 15.46
N THR A 239 3.82 0.03 16.47
CA THR A 239 3.44 -0.38 17.83
C THR A 239 2.55 0.69 18.48
N ARG A 240 1.82 0.31 19.55
CA ARG A 240 1.08 1.25 20.41
C ARG A 240 1.88 2.52 20.76
N LEU A 241 3.15 2.36 21.14
CA LEU A 241 3.99 3.49 21.55
C LEU A 241 4.29 4.43 20.36
N GLN A 242 4.41 3.87 19.16
CA GLN A 242 4.61 4.64 17.93
C GLN A 242 3.32 5.33 17.42
N GLU A 243 2.14 4.75 17.65
CA GLU A 243 0.85 5.46 17.44
C GLU A 243 0.57 6.52 18.53
N GLN A 244 1.12 6.37 19.73
CA GLN A 244 1.09 7.44 20.73
C GLN A 244 2.06 8.59 20.39
N ASN A 245 3.11 8.29 19.62
CA ASN A 245 4.17 9.21 19.20
C ASN A 245 4.20 9.39 17.66
N VAL A 246 3.08 9.66 16.99
CA VAL A 246 3.03 9.68 15.50
C VAL A 246 4.02 10.66 14.84
N ASN A 247 4.46 11.71 15.56
CA ASN A 247 5.58 12.58 15.17
C ASN A 247 6.93 11.84 14.92
N GLU A 248 7.11 10.62 15.44
CA GLU A 248 8.34 9.82 15.39
C GLU A 248 8.23 8.56 14.50
N SER A 249 7.02 8.17 14.09
CA SER A 249 6.75 6.84 13.54
C SER A 249 6.88 6.73 12.01
N MET A 250 7.01 7.86 11.30
CA MET A 250 7.32 7.90 9.87
C MET A 250 8.83 7.77 9.64
N SER A 251 9.30 6.57 9.28
CA SER A 251 10.67 6.38 8.79
C SER A 251 10.75 6.71 7.30
N ILE A 252 10.70 8.01 6.98
CA ILE A 252 11.12 8.50 5.67
C ILE A 252 12.62 8.21 5.55
N HIS A 253 13.04 7.48 4.52
CA HIS A 253 14.46 7.27 4.25
C HIS A 253 15.12 8.51 3.58
N ASP A 254 15.07 9.71 4.20
CA ASP A 254 15.77 10.99 3.85
C ASP A 254 15.53 11.58 2.43
N TYR A 255 15.11 12.83 2.17
CA TYR A 255 14.85 14.02 3.01
C TYR A 255 14.21 15.15 2.14
N ASN A 256 13.99 16.35 2.72
CA ASN A 256 14.08 17.68 2.06
C ASN A 256 13.10 18.11 0.93
N SER A 257 11.82 17.74 0.93
CA SER A 257 10.83 18.47 0.10
C SER A 257 9.39 18.53 0.64
N LEU A 258 9.18 18.32 1.94
CA LEU A 258 7.84 18.41 2.52
C LEU A 258 7.49 19.85 2.87
N ILE A 259 6.78 20.48 1.94
CA ILE A 259 6.28 21.86 2.03
C ILE A 259 5.25 21.94 3.15
N LYS A 260 5.51 22.80 4.15
CA LYS A 260 4.44 23.33 5.00
C LYS A 260 3.51 24.18 4.14
N ILE A 261 2.30 23.68 3.87
CA ILE A 261 1.18 24.56 3.55
C ILE A 261 0.77 25.22 4.88
N LYS A 262 0.51 26.53 4.85
CA LYS A 262 0.14 27.33 6.01
C LYS A 262 -1.31 27.11 6.41
#